data_AF-A0A2N2W1T7-F1
#
_entry.id   AF-A0A2N2W1T7-F1
#
_cell.length_a   1.000
_cell.length_b   1.000
_cell.length_c   1.000
_cell.angle_alpha   90.00
_cell.angle_beta   90.00
_cell.angle_gamma   90.00
#
_symmetry.space_group_name_H-M   'P 1'
#
loop_
_entity.id
_entity.type
_entity.pdbx_description
1 polymer ?
#
loop_
_entity_poly.entity_id
_entity_poly.type
_entity_poly.pdbx_seq_one_letter_code
_entity_poly.pdbx_strand_id
1 'polypeptide(L)'
;MFLIEAGGKRILHTGDFRDHGYLGKGLIPMLKSLVLKQGDIDFLITEGTMLSRIEGEILHEKELRTMMREAMEQYKSVFVLCSSTDLERLATIYSANRSLESRPFVCDDFQAMILKIFQESAGERSGLF
;
A
#
# COMPACT_ATOMS: atom_id res chain seq x y z
N MET A 1 2.39 -7.55 9.91
CA MET A 1 2.89 -8.90 10.26
C MET A 1 3.36 -8.93 11.71
N PHE A 2 3.20 -10.07 12.39
CA PHE A 2 3.58 -10.26 13.79
C PHE A 2 4.21 -11.66 14.00
N LEU A 3 5.40 -11.70 14.60
CA LEU A 3 6.11 -12.93 14.94
C LEU A 3 5.84 -13.28 16.40
N ILE A 4 5.36 -14.49 16.66
CA ILE A 4 5.04 -14.99 17.99
C ILE A 4 6.00 -16.13 18.32
N GLU A 5 6.67 -16.04 19.46
CA GLU A 5 7.61 -17.07 19.94
C GLU A 5 7.16 -17.60 21.30
N ALA A 6 6.77 -18.87 21.35
CA ALA A 6 6.24 -19.51 22.56
C ALA A 6 6.50 -21.01 22.53
N GLY A 7 6.88 -21.60 23.68
CA GLY A 7 7.08 -23.05 23.79
C GLY A 7 8.13 -23.63 22.84
N GLY A 8 9.15 -22.84 22.47
CA GLY A 8 10.16 -23.23 21.48
C GLY A 8 9.65 -23.29 20.04
N LYS A 9 8.49 -22.68 19.76
CA LYS A 9 7.86 -22.58 18.44
C LYS A 9 7.80 -21.14 17.95
N ARG A 10 7.91 -20.97 16.64
CA ARG A 10 7.86 -19.67 15.95
C ARG A 10 6.68 -19.64 14.99
N ILE A 11 5.75 -18.71 15.24
CA ILE A 11 4.52 -18.54 14.46
C ILE A 11 4.53 -17.16 13.81
N LEU A 12 4.41 -17.11 12.48
CA LEU A 12 4.25 -15.86 11.76
C LEU A 12 2.78 -15.63 11.43
N HIS A 13 2.20 -14.55 11.93
CA HIS A 13 0.90 -14.04 11.51
C HIS A 13 1.11 -12.91 10.50
N THR A 14 0.72 -13.10 9.24
CA THR A 14 0.92 -12.08 8.20
C THR A 14 0.03 -10.86 8.46
N GLY A 15 -1.23 -11.10 8.85
CA GLY A 15 -2.29 -10.11 8.64
C GLY A 15 -2.52 -9.93 7.14
N ASP A 16 -3.12 -8.80 6.75
CA ASP A 16 -3.26 -8.46 5.34
C ASP A 16 -1.91 -7.96 4.80
N PHE A 17 -1.51 -8.44 3.62
CA PHE A 17 -0.28 -7.99 2.97
C PHE A 17 -0.42 -7.95 1.45
N ARG A 18 0.42 -7.14 0.82
CA ARG A 18 0.55 -7.07 -0.64
C ARG A 18 2.03 -7.04 -0.99
N ASP A 19 2.42 -7.73 -2.05
CA ASP A 19 3.79 -7.70 -2.58
C ASP A 19 3.98 -6.65 -3.68
N HIS A 20 2.87 -6.12 -4.20
CA HIS A 20 2.83 -5.00 -5.14
C HIS A 20 2.51 -3.67 -4.44
N GLY A 21 2.59 -2.56 -5.17
CA GLY A 21 2.41 -1.21 -4.63
C GLY A 21 3.74 -0.54 -4.27
N TYR A 22 3.65 0.66 -3.69
CA TYR A 22 4.80 1.42 -3.21
C TYR A 22 5.46 0.72 -2.02
N LEU A 23 4.65 0.17 -1.11
CA LEU A 23 5.09 -0.49 0.12
C LEU A 23 5.45 -1.96 -0.08
N GLY A 24 4.92 -2.61 -1.12
CA GLY A 24 5.17 -4.03 -1.42
C GLY A 24 6.65 -4.38 -1.63
N LYS A 25 7.46 -3.43 -2.11
CA LYS A 25 8.91 -3.60 -2.31
C LYS A 25 9.67 -3.91 -1.02
N GLY A 26 9.18 -3.42 0.13
CA GLY A 26 9.78 -3.64 1.44
C GLY A 26 9.52 -5.03 2.01
N LEU A 27 8.51 -5.75 1.50
CA LEU A 27 8.02 -6.99 2.10
C LEU A 27 9.09 -8.09 2.16
N ILE A 28 9.67 -8.47 1.01
CA ILE A 28 10.67 -9.55 0.96
C ILE A 28 11.95 -9.17 1.73
N PRO A 29 12.53 -7.96 1.58
CA PRO A 29 13.65 -7.51 2.40
C PRO A 29 13.36 -7.54 3.90
N MET A 30 12.18 -7.08 4.32
CA MET A 30 11.74 -7.09 5.73
C MET A 30 11.67 -8.53 6.26
N LEU A 31 11.04 -9.46 5.52
CA LEU A 31 10.96 -10.87 5.90
C LEU A 31 12.36 -11.48 6.05
N LYS A 32 13.26 -11.26 5.10
CA LYS A 32 14.63 -11.79 5.15
C LYS A 32 15.44 -11.21 6.31
N SER A 33 15.37 -9.89 6.51
CA SER A 33 16.22 -9.19 7.48
C SER A 33 15.72 -9.30 8.92
N LEU A 34 14.39 -9.29 9.12
CA LEU A 34 13.78 -9.22 10.43
C LEU A 34 13.18 -10.55 10.88
N VAL A 35 12.64 -11.39 9.99
CA VAL A 35 11.90 -12.60 10.39
C VAL A 35 12.75 -13.87 10.23
N LEU A 36 13.25 -14.11 9.02
CA LEU A 36 13.96 -15.35 8.67
C LEU A 36 15.39 -15.38 9.23
N LYS A 37 16.00 -14.21 9.49
CA LYS A 37 17.31 -14.12 10.14
C LYS A 37 17.33 -14.73 11.54
N GLN A 38 16.19 -14.78 12.22
CA GLN A 38 16.05 -15.27 13.59
C GLN A 38 15.78 -16.79 13.64
N GLY A 39 15.62 -17.45 12.49
CA GLY A 39 15.39 -18.90 12.35
C GLY A 39 14.26 -19.25 11.39
N ASP A 40 13.89 -20.52 11.36
CA ASP A 40 12.74 -21.03 10.58
C ASP A 40 11.41 -20.78 11.29
N ILE A 41 10.33 -20.73 10.52
CA ILE A 41 8.96 -20.56 11.01
C ILE A 41 8.29 -21.94 11.05
N ASP A 42 7.81 -22.35 12.23
CA ASP A 42 7.08 -23.61 12.40
C ASP A 42 5.65 -23.53 11.85
N PHE A 43 4.97 -22.39 12.05
CA PHE A 43 3.58 -22.20 11.68
C PHE A 43 3.35 -20.85 11.01
N LEU A 44 2.59 -20.85 9.91
CA LEU A 44 2.19 -19.65 9.19
C LEU A 44 0.67 -19.47 9.31
N ILE A 45 0.25 -18.33 9.84
CA ILE A 45 -1.13 -17.85 9.80
C ILE A 45 -1.17 -16.74 8.75
N THR A 46 -1.71 -17.05 7.58
CA THR A 46 -1.77 -16.14 6.44
C THR A 46 -3.19 -15.74 6.11
N GLU A 47 -3.35 -14.55 5.54
CA GLU A 47 -4.62 -14.18 4.92
C GLU A 47 -4.94 -15.11 3.73
N GLY A 48 -6.23 -15.22 3.42
CA GLY A 48 -6.75 -16.05 2.31
C GLY A 48 -7.65 -15.28 1.34
N THR A 49 -7.69 -13.95 1.45
CA THR A 49 -8.68 -13.08 0.79
C THR A 49 -8.71 -13.26 -0.72
N MET A 50 -7.54 -13.46 -1.33
CA MET A 50 -7.37 -13.58 -2.78
C MET A 50 -7.25 -15.04 -3.27
N LEU A 51 -7.30 -16.06 -2.39
CA LEU A 51 -7.10 -17.47 -2.78
C LEU A 51 -8.14 -17.98 -3.80
N SER A 52 -9.34 -17.41 -3.79
CA SER A 52 -10.43 -17.78 -4.72
C SER A 52 -10.39 -17.01 -6.05
N ARG A 53 -9.54 -15.98 -6.17
CA ARG A 53 -9.43 -15.12 -7.35
C ARG A 53 -8.13 -15.43 -8.06
N ILE A 54 -8.12 -16.51 -8.83
CA ILE A 54 -6.95 -16.98 -9.59
C ILE A 54 -6.65 -16.06 -10.78
N GLU A 55 -7.63 -15.27 -11.23
CA GLU A 55 -7.48 -14.40 -12.40
C GLU A 55 -7.94 -12.97 -12.11
N GLY A 56 -7.02 -12.04 -12.36
CA GLY A 56 -7.25 -10.61 -12.42
C GLY A 56 -5.92 -9.95 -12.79
N GLU A 57 -5.92 -9.12 -13.84
CA GLU A 57 -4.76 -8.29 -14.14
C GLU A 57 -4.46 -7.41 -12.91
N ILE A 58 -3.31 -7.64 -12.29
CA ILE A 58 -2.81 -6.74 -11.24
C ILE A 58 -2.34 -5.48 -11.96
N LEU A 59 -3.24 -4.50 -12.09
CA LEU A 59 -2.90 -3.19 -12.60
C LEU A 59 -1.81 -2.57 -11.72
N HIS A 60 -0.67 -2.26 -12.32
CA HIS A 60 0.43 -1.66 -11.59
C HIS A 60 0.13 -0.18 -11.29
N GLU A 61 0.65 0.33 -10.17
CA GLU A 61 0.47 1.74 -9.74
C GLU A 61 0.82 2.75 -10.85
N LYS A 62 1.83 2.45 -11.66
CA LYS A 62 2.23 3.30 -12.79
C LYS A 62 1.15 3.39 -13.87
N GLU A 63 0.51 2.26 -14.17
CA GLU A 63 -0.58 2.18 -15.14
C GLU A 63 -1.81 2.91 -14.59
N LEU A 64 -2.14 2.66 -13.32
CA LEU A 64 -3.23 3.35 -12.64
C LEU A 64 -3.03 4.88 -12.63
N ARG A 65 -1.81 5.34 -12.34
CA ARG A 65 -1.46 6.77 -12.41
C ARG A 65 -1.68 7.34 -13.81
N THR A 66 -1.31 6.58 -14.84
CA THR A 66 -1.45 6.99 -16.25
C THR A 66 -2.93 7.12 -16.61
N MET A 67 -3.74 6.10 -16.29
CA MET A 67 -5.19 6.12 -16.50
C MET A 67 -5.86 7.29 -15.76
N MET A 68 -5.46 7.56 -14.52
CA MET A 68 -5.98 8.69 -13.75
C MET A 68 -5.61 10.04 -14.39
N ARG A 69 -4.35 10.17 -14.85
CA ARG A 69 -3.90 11.40 -15.53
C ARG A 69 -4.70 11.63 -16.80
N GLU A 70 -4.87 10.61 -17.64
CA GLU A 70 -5.66 10.70 -18.88
C GLU A 70 -7.10 11.12 -18.61
N ALA A 71 -7.74 10.54 -17.59
CA ALA A 71 -9.08 10.96 -17.18
C ALA A 71 -9.11 12.42 -16.72
N MET A 72 -8.10 12.87 -15.96
CA MET A 72 -8.00 14.26 -15.54
C MET A 72 -7.70 15.22 -16.69
N GLU A 73 -6.94 14.82 -17.70
CA GLU A 73 -6.68 15.62 -18.91
C GLU A 73 -7.95 15.76 -19.77
N GLN A 74 -8.71 14.67 -19.90
CA GLN A 74 -9.92 14.63 -20.71
C GLN A 74 -11.07 15.45 -20.12
N TYR A 75 -11.24 15.42 -18.79
CA TYR A 75 -12.39 16.02 -18.13
C TYR A 75 -12.01 17.23 -17.27
N LYS A 76 -12.79 18.31 -17.37
CA LYS A 76 -12.62 19.51 -16.54
C LYS A 76 -12.75 19.21 -15.04
N SER A 77 -13.68 18.34 -14.67
CA SER A 77 -13.97 17.95 -13.29
C SER A 77 -13.94 16.43 -13.17
N VAL A 78 -13.21 15.93 -12.18
CA VAL A 78 -13.08 14.50 -11.90
C VAL A 78 -13.40 14.29 -10.42
N PHE A 79 -14.35 13.40 -10.15
CA PHE A 79 -14.72 12.98 -8.80
C PHE A 79 -14.25 11.54 -8.61
N VAL A 80 -13.48 11.30 -7.55
CA VAL A 80 -12.91 9.98 -7.27
C VAL A 80 -13.54 9.44 -6.00
N LEU A 81 -14.21 8.28 -6.12
CA LEU A 81 -14.70 7.52 -4.98
C LEU A 81 -13.71 6.38 -4.70
N CYS A 82 -13.10 6.39 -3.52
CA CYS A 82 -12.16 5.36 -3.08
C CYS A 82 -12.23 5.19 -1.56
N SER A 83 -11.63 4.12 -1.04
CA SER A 83 -11.47 3.97 0.41
C SER A 83 -10.54 5.05 0.93
N SER A 84 -10.99 5.82 1.93
CA SER A 84 -10.17 6.84 2.58
C SER A 84 -9.01 6.27 3.40
N THR A 85 -8.94 4.94 3.55
CA THR A 85 -7.82 4.25 4.21
C THR A 85 -6.88 3.54 3.23
N ASP A 86 -7.17 3.56 1.92
CA ASP A 86 -6.26 3.05 0.91
C ASP A 86 -5.23 4.13 0.54
N LEU A 87 -4.15 4.16 1.32
CA LEU A 87 -3.16 5.22 1.27
C LEU A 87 -2.36 5.24 -0.03
N GLU A 88 -1.99 4.07 -0.56
CA GLU A 88 -1.29 3.98 -1.85
C GLU A 88 -2.18 4.54 -2.96
N ARG A 89 -3.49 4.21 -2.93
CA ARG A 89 -4.45 4.77 -3.88
C ARG A 89 -4.56 6.29 -3.77
N LEU A 90 -4.68 6.83 -2.55
CA LEU A 90 -4.74 8.27 -2.33
C LEU A 90 -3.46 8.97 -2.81
N ALA A 91 -2.29 8.39 -2.54
CA ALA A 91 -1.01 8.90 -3.02
C ALA A 91 -0.92 8.91 -4.55
N THR A 92 -1.42 7.88 -5.23
CA THR A 92 -1.46 7.81 -6.69
C THR A 92 -2.39 8.84 -7.30
N ILE A 93 -3.59 9.02 -6.74
CA ILE A 93 -4.54 10.06 -7.18
C ILE A 93 -3.90 11.45 -7.01
N TYR A 94 -3.30 11.72 -5.84
CA TYR A 94 -2.62 12.98 -5.56
C TYR A 94 -1.45 13.21 -6.53
N SER A 95 -0.62 12.20 -6.76
CA SER A 95 0.53 12.26 -7.68
C SER A 95 0.12 12.45 -9.15
N ALA A 96 -1.00 11.87 -9.58
CA ALA A 96 -1.57 12.10 -10.90
C ALA A 96 -2.07 13.55 -11.03
N ASN A 97 -2.82 14.04 -10.05
CA ASN A 97 -3.33 15.41 -10.04
C ASN A 97 -2.18 16.45 -10.06
N ARG A 98 -1.16 16.26 -9.21
CA ARG A 98 0.02 17.14 -9.14
C ARG A 98 0.90 17.12 -10.39
N SER A 99 0.77 16.10 -11.24
CA SER A 99 1.47 16.06 -12.52
C SER A 99 0.83 16.95 -13.60
N LEU A 100 -0.37 17.46 -13.35
CA LEU A 100 -1.08 18.37 -14.22
C LEU A 100 -0.99 19.80 -13.65
N GLU A 101 -0.75 20.77 -14.52
CA GLU A 101 -0.69 22.17 -14.11
C GLU A 101 -2.08 22.69 -13.74
N SER A 102 -2.15 23.51 -12.68
CA SER A 102 -3.30 24.36 -12.36
C SER A 102 -4.63 23.65 -12.08
N ARG A 103 -4.62 22.47 -11.44
CA ARG A 103 -5.83 21.79 -10.97
C ARG A 103 -5.93 21.80 -9.44
N PRO A 104 -7.07 22.21 -8.85
CA PRO A 104 -7.27 22.06 -7.42
C PRO A 104 -7.44 20.58 -7.06
N PHE A 105 -6.88 20.20 -5.91
CA PHE A 105 -7.12 18.92 -5.25
C PHE A 105 -7.97 19.17 -4.02
N VAL A 106 -9.18 18.62 -3.99
CA VAL A 106 -10.14 18.81 -2.89
C VAL A 106 -10.46 17.44 -2.30
N CYS A 107 -10.36 17.32 -0.99
CA CYS A 107 -10.67 16.12 -0.22
C CYS A 107 -11.31 16.54 1.10
N ASP A 108 -11.96 15.60 1.78
CA ASP A 108 -12.54 15.86 3.11
C ASP A 108 -11.46 15.93 4.20
N ASP A 109 -11.85 16.40 5.39
CA ASP A 109 -10.94 16.58 6.53
C ASP A 109 -10.27 15.27 6.96
N PHE A 110 -10.95 14.14 6.83
CA PHE A 110 -10.42 12.83 7.20
C PHE A 110 -9.35 12.38 6.21
N GLN A 111 -9.61 12.50 4.91
CA GLN A 111 -8.64 12.21 3.85
C GLN A 111 -7.42 13.13 3.95
N ALA A 112 -7.62 14.42 4.22
CA ALA A 112 -6.55 15.38 4.44
C ALA A 112 -5.67 15.00 5.64
N MET A 113 -6.29 14.57 6.75
CA MET A 113 -5.59 14.07 7.93
C MET A 113 -4.75 12.83 7.61
N ILE A 114 -5.31 11.84 6.90
CA ILE A 114 -4.59 10.61 6.52
C ILE A 114 -3.38 10.92 5.63
N LEU A 115 -3.54 11.78 4.61
CA LEU A 115 -2.44 12.21 3.75
C LEU A 115 -1.33 12.91 4.55
N LYS A 116 -1.71 13.75 5.53
CA LYS A 116 -0.75 14.45 6.39
C LYS A 116 0.02 13.50 7.29
N ILE A 117 -0.67 12.57 7.96
CA ILE A 117 -0.03 11.54 8.81
C ILE A 117 1.01 10.78 7.99
N PHE A 118 0.65 10.37 6.77
CA PHE A 118 1.56 9.65 5.91
C PHE A 118 2.79 10.47 5.53
N GLN A 119 2.60 11.73 5.13
CA GLN A 119 3.71 12.63 4.81
C GLN A 119 4.68 12.79 6.00
N GLU A 120 4.16 12.80 7.23
CA GLU A 120 4.96 12.95 8.44
C GLU A 120 5.66 11.64 8.85
N SER A 121 5.03 10.49 8.64
CA SER A 121 5.54 9.19 9.13
C SER A 121 6.35 8.37 8.13
N ALA A 122 6.19 8.62 6.82
CA ALA A 122 6.80 7.80 5.77
C ALA A 122 8.34 7.84 5.85
N GLY A 123 8.99 6.67 5.93
CA GLY A 123 10.44 6.55 6.01
C GLY A 123 11.09 6.98 7.34
N GLU A 124 10.32 7.39 8.34
CA GLU A 124 10.88 7.93 9.61
C GLU A 124 11.60 6.85 10.42
N ARG A 125 11.09 5.62 10.44
CA ARG A 125 11.62 4.53 11.29
C ARG A 125 12.57 3.58 10.56
N SER A 126 12.41 3.39 9.26
CA SER A 126 13.26 2.53 8.44
C SER A 126 12.95 2.76 6.97
N GLY A 127 13.97 2.73 6.10
CA GLY A 127 13.78 2.77 4.64
C GLY A 127 13.12 1.50 4.06
N LEU A 128 12.74 0.55 4.90
CA LEU A 128 11.91 -0.60 4.55
C LEU A 128 10.40 -0.26 4.54
N PHE A 129 10.00 0.90 5.06
CA PHE A 129 8.60 1.32 5.23
C PHE A 129 8.35 2.75 4.73
#